data_AF-A0A0H3K3F6-F1
#
_entry.id   AF-A0A0H3K3F6-F1
#
_cell.length_a   1.000
_cell.length_b   1.000
_cell.length_c   1.000
_cell.angle_alpha   90.00
_cell.angle_beta   90.00
_cell.angle_gamma   90.00
#
_symmetry.space_group_name_H-M   'P 1'
#
loop_
_entity.id
_entity.type
_entity.pdbx_description
1 polymer ?
#
loop_
_entity_poly.entity_id
_entity_poly.type
_entity_poly.pdbx_seq_one_letter_code
_entity_poly.pdbx_strand_id
1 'polypeptide(L)'
;MKLAIAQLNPTIGDLTGNTQAIVAVAREAQQAGARLLLTPELSLCGYPPRDLLLLPDFLAAIADQLEQLCREAPKDIALLVGAPLPNPQAGIEGGKPLFNGAVLIENGEIRDRFYKQLLPTYDVFDEDRYFQSGQGGWFDLQAEGETLRVGVSICEDLWNEPEFWGERRYESDPIAALVADQIDLLVNLSASPYCFGKPKLREALLRHTCRRYQIPLLYANQVGGNDDLIFDGNSFVLNAAGEVLQRGKHCQAELLIVDWQQIQLAPATTAIASPSLTESQQDLAELWEVLVLGLRDYTRKCGFKSIVLGLSGGIDSALVAALAAAAIEAENVLAILMPSPYSSDHSITDAIALAENLQIRHETIAIAPLMTAFEHSLSDLFAGRSPDVTEEDIQSRIRGTLLMAAANKLGSLLVTTGNKSELAVGYCTLYGDMNGGLAAIADLPKTWVYQLCHWLNSEAAAEVRSQHFPQAPTEIIPDSILTKAPSAELRPDQVDQDSLPDYAVLDDILVRLIEKHQSRKEILAAGHSSEVLDKVLGLVRRAEFKRKQAAPGLKVSDRAFGTGWRMPIACRWG
;
A
#
# COMPACT_ATOMS: atom_id res chain seq x y z
N MET A 1 -26.31 3.95 24.25
CA MET A 1 -26.19 3.66 22.80
C MET A 1 -24.74 3.29 22.42
N LYS A 2 -24.51 2.16 21.74
CA LYS A 2 -23.19 1.78 21.21
C LYS A 2 -23.09 1.96 19.70
N LEU A 3 -21.92 2.34 19.22
CA LEU A 3 -21.59 2.55 17.80
C LEU A 3 -20.42 1.64 17.43
N ALA A 4 -20.37 1.18 16.18
CA ALA A 4 -19.38 0.21 15.74
C ALA A 4 -18.74 0.58 14.41
N ILE A 5 -17.46 0.23 14.26
CA ILE A 5 -16.69 0.33 13.01
C ILE A 5 -16.28 -1.07 12.58
N ALA A 6 -16.65 -1.45 11.37
CA ALA A 6 -16.13 -2.64 10.70
C ALA A 6 -14.86 -2.27 9.92
N GLN A 7 -13.68 -2.54 10.47
CA GLN A 7 -12.43 -2.42 9.72
C GLN A 7 -12.24 -3.69 8.87
N LEU A 8 -12.60 -3.60 7.58
CA LEU A 8 -12.70 -4.75 6.68
C LEU A 8 -11.56 -4.81 5.65
N ASN A 9 -11.24 -6.04 5.21
CA ASN A 9 -10.35 -6.33 4.08
C ASN A 9 -11.12 -6.87 2.87
N PRO A 10 -11.88 -6.01 2.15
CA PRO A 10 -12.65 -6.44 1.00
C PRO A 10 -11.73 -6.84 -0.16
N THR A 11 -12.18 -7.82 -0.92
CA THR A 11 -11.54 -8.21 -2.19
C THR A 11 -12.28 -7.56 -3.33
N ILE A 12 -11.55 -6.88 -4.23
CA ILE A 12 -12.16 -6.19 -5.37
C ILE A 12 -12.94 -7.20 -6.23
N GLY A 13 -14.23 -6.94 -6.40
CA GLY A 13 -15.12 -7.73 -7.25
C GLY A 13 -15.70 -9.01 -6.61
N ASP A 14 -15.23 -9.44 -5.43
CA ASP A 14 -15.85 -10.55 -4.69
C ASP A 14 -17.10 -10.07 -3.93
N LEU A 15 -18.13 -9.71 -4.69
CA LEU A 15 -19.33 -9.10 -4.11
C LEU A 15 -20.01 -10.01 -3.08
N THR A 16 -20.08 -11.32 -3.36
CA THR A 16 -20.69 -12.29 -2.43
C THR A 16 -19.88 -12.41 -1.15
N GLY A 17 -18.55 -12.57 -1.24
CA GLY A 17 -17.68 -12.68 -0.06
C GLY A 17 -17.70 -11.39 0.78
N ASN A 18 -17.66 -10.23 0.13
CA ASN A 18 -17.74 -8.93 0.82
C ASN A 18 -19.10 -8.74 1.52
N THR A 19 -20.22 -9.07 0.86
CA THR A 19 -21.56 -9.04 1.50
C THR A 19 -21.60 -9.93 2.73
N GLN A 20 -21.11 -11.18 2.62
CA GLN A 20 -21.08 -12.12 3.74
C GLN A 20 -20.23 -11.62 4.90
N ALA A 21 -19.07 -11.02 4.62
CA ALA A 21 -18.21 -10.42 5.64
C ALA A 21 -18.91 -9.26 6.37
N ILE A 22 -19.60 -8.37 5.63
CA ILE A 22 -20.37 -7.27 6.21
C ILE A 22 -21.50 -7.81 7.10
N VAL A 23 -22.26 -8.81 6.63
CA VAL A 23 -23.35 -9.43 7.40
C VAL A 23 -22.82 -10.11 8.67
N ALA A 24 -21.68 -10.81 8.59
CA ALA A 24 -21.08 -11.47 9.75
C ALA A 24 -20.71 -10.45 10.84
N VAL A 25 -19.98 -9.39 10.46
CA VAL A 25 -19.57 -8.33 11.40
C VAL A 25 -20.78 -7.54 11.91
N ALA A 26 -21.81 -7.33 11.10
CA ALA A 26 -23.07 -6.73 11.54
C ALA A 26 -23.76 -7.54 12.63
N ARG A 27 -23.76 -8.88 12.53
CA ARG A 27 -24.34 -9.77 13.56
C ARG A 27 -23.54 -9.70 14.86
N GLU A 28 -22.22 -9.67 14.78
CA GLU A 28 -21.35 -9.50 15.96
C GLU A 28 -21.60 -8.14 16.64
N ALA A 29 -21.69 -7.07 15.86
CA ALA A 29 -21.98 -5.72 16.36
C ALA A 29 -23.36 -5.65 17.03
N GLN A 30 -24.38 -6.23 16.40
CA GLN A 30 -25.74 -6.31 16.96
C GLN A 30 -25.76 -7.09 18.28
N GLN A 31 -25.09 -8.25 18.35
CA GLN A 31 -24.99 -9.04 19.59
C GLN A 31 -24.30 -8.29 20.72
N ALA A 32 -23.36 -7.41 20.39
CA ALA A 32 -22.70 -6.53 21.35
C ALA A 32 -23.55 -5.30 21.75
N GLY A 33 -24.73 -5.13 21.15
CA GLY A 33 -25.68 -4.04 21.41
C GLY A 33 -25.41 -2.76 20.63
N ALA A 34 -24.66 -2.83 19.52
CA ALA A 34 -24.44 -1.69 18.65
C ALA A 34 -25.72 -1.31 17.89
N ARG A 35 -25.94 0.00 17.75
CA ARG A 35 -27.09 0.58 17.03
C ARG A 35 -26.72 1.13 15.65
N LEU A 36 -25.45 1.36 15.42
CA LEU A 36 -24.87 1.74 14.14
C LEU A 36 -23.62 0.90 13.89
N LEU A 37 -23.47 0.37 12.68
CA LEU A 37 -22.21 -0.16 12.16
C LEU A 37 -21.87 0.61 10.88
N LEU A 38 -20.68 1.21 10.82
CA LEU A 38 -20.14 1.76 9.57
C LEU A 38 -19.06 0.85 8.98
N THR A 39 -19.05 0.73 7.65
CA THR A 39 -18.01 0.02 6.89
C THR A 39 -17.07 1.00 6.19
N PRO A 40 -15.98 0.54 5.57
CA PRO A 40 -15.12 1.40 4.76
C PRO A 40 -15.79 1.87 3.45
N GLU A 41 -15.16 2.83 2.79
CA GLU A 41 -15.55 3.30 1.45
C GLU A 41 -15.58 2.15 0.44
N LEU A 42 -16.64 2.10 -0.39
CA LEU A 42 -16.88 1.05 -1.40
C LEU A 42 -16.69 -0.40 -0.90
N SER A 43 -16.85 -0.65 0.41
CA SER A 43 -16.58 -1.96 1.02
C SER A 43 -17.35 -3.13 0.40
N LEU A 44 -18.51 -2.87 -0.21
CA LEU A 44 -19.31 -3.90 -0.88
C LEU A 44 -18.58 -4.49 -2.11
N CYS A 45 -17.91 -3.64 -2.89
CA CYS A 45 -17.19 -4.07 -4.10
C CYS A 45 -15.67 -4.10 -3.94
N GLY A 46 -15.14 -3.56 -2.84
CA GLY A 46 -13.72 -3.30 -2.62
C GLY A 46 -13.23 -2.04 -3.34
N TYR A 47 -12.14 -1.47 -2.83
CA TYR A 47 -11.52 -0.25 -3.37
C TYR A 47 -10.05 -0.50 -3.75
N PRO A 48 -9.57 0.04 -4.91
CA PRO A 48 -10.32 0.71 -5.97
C PRO A 48 -10.83 -0.26 -7.06
N PRO A 49 -12.12 -0.27 -7.44
CA PRO A 49 -12.65 -1.20 -8.45
C PRO A 49 -12.28 -0.85 -9.91
N ARG A 50 -11.77 0.37 -10.16
CA ARG A 50 -11.32 0.85 -11.49
C ARG A 50 -12.39 0.64 -12.57
N ASP A 51 -12.00 0.23 -13.78
CA ASP A 51 -12.88 0.08 -14.93
C ASP A 51 -13.93 -1.04 -14.78
N LEU A 52 -13.94 -1.84 -13.70
CA LEU A 52 -15.11 -2.67 -13.35
C LEU A 52 -16.38 -1.84 -13.22
N LEU A 53 -16.25 -0.58 -12.79
CA LEU A 53 -17.36 0.39 -12.70
C LEU A 53 -17.96 0.74 -14.07
N LEU A 54 -17.27 0.44 -15.17
CA LEU A 54 -17.78 0.65 -16.53
C LEU A 54 -18.60 -0.54 -17.04
N LEU A 55 -18.63 -1.67 -16.31
CA LEU A 55 -19.30 -2.90 -16.72
C LEU A 55 -20.75 -2.92 -16.19
N PRO A 56 -21.78 -2.91 -17.07
CA PRO A 56 -23.18 -2.92 -16.63
C PRO A 56 -23.54 -4.13 -15.77
N ASP A 57 -23.04 -5.32 -16.12
CA ASP A 57 -23.31 -6.56 -15.37
C ASP A 57 -22.71 -6.51 -13.95
N PHE A 58 -21.57 -5.84 -13.78
CA PHE A 58 -20.97 -5.64 -12.45
C PHE A 58 -21.84 -4.73 -11.59
N LEU A 59 -22.35 -3.64 -12.16
CA LEU A 59 -23.24 -2.72 -11.47
C LEU A 59 -24.59 -3.36 -11.12
N ALA A 60 -25.13 -4.20 -12.01
CA ALA A 60 -26.32 -5.00 -11.74
C ALA A 60 -26.08 -5.97 -10.57
N ALA A 61 -24.95 -6.68 -10.57
CA ALA A 61 -24.58 -7.58 -9.49
C ALA A 61 -24.40 -6.84 -8.15
N ILE A 62 -23.89 -5.60 -8.15
CA ILE A 62 -23.84 -4.76 -6.94
C ILE A 62 -25.24 -4.44 -6.43
N ALA A 63 -26.19 -4.11 -7.31
CA ALA A 63 -27.58 -3.86 -6.93
C ALA A 63 -28.22 -5.11 -6.30
N ASP A 64 -28.02 -6.28 -6.89
CA ASP A 64 -28.50 -7.56 -6.34
C ASP A 64 -27.93 -7.84 -4.94
N GLN A 65 -26.65 -7.51 -4.73
CA GLN A 65 -25.98 -7.71 -3.45
C GLN A 65 -26.42 -6.70 -2.39
N LEU A 66 -26.79 -5.49 -2.77
CA LEU A 66 -27.46 -4.54 -1.87
C LEU A 66 -28.83 -5.06 -1.43
N GLU A 67 -29.63 -5.64 -2.34
CA GLU A 67 -30.89 -6.28 -1.97
C GLU A 67 -30.68 -7.47 -1.03
N GLN A 68 -29.66 -8.28 -1.30
CA GLN A 68 -29.29 -9.41 -0.44
C GLN A 68 -28.88 -8.93 0.95
N LEU A 69 -28.07 -7.87 1.02
CA LEU A 69 -27.64 -7.26 2.28
C LEU A 69 -28.83 -6.73 3.08
N CYS A 70 -29.81 -6.09 2.45
CA CYS A 70 -31.06 -5.71 3.10
C CYS A 70 -31.79 -6.92 3.71
N ARG A 71 -31.88 -8.04 2.99
CA ARG A 71 -32.57 -9.25 3.49
C ARG A 71 -31.83 -9.93 4.65
N GLU A 72 -30.50 -9.94 4.61
CA GLU A 72 -29.66 -10.67 5.57
C GLU A 72 -29.18 -9.86 6.77
N ALA A 73 -29.21 -8.52 6.66
CA ALA A 73 -28.80 -7.62 7.72
C ALA A 73 -29.57 -7.91 9.02
N PRO A 74 -28.89 -7.97 10.17
CA PRO A 74 -29.58 -8.11 11.45
C PRO A 74 -30.52 -6.92 11.70
N LYS A 75 -31.64 -7.18 12.36
CA LYS A 75 -32.60 -6.15 12.78
C LYS A 75 -32.06 -5.35 13.97
N ASP A 76 -32.67 -4.20 14.21
CA ASP A 76 -32.38 -3.32 15.35
C ASP A 76 -30.95 -2.73 15.37
N ILE A 77 -30.26 -2.75 14.22
CA ILE A 77 -29.01 -2.05 13.96
C ILE A 77 -29.11 -1.36 12.58
N ALA A 78 -28.59 -0.13 12.50
CA ALA A 78 -28.44 0.57 11.24
C ALA A 78 -27.05 0.26 10.65
N LEU A 79 -26.99 -0.13 9.37
CA LEU A 79 -25.76 -0.41 8.66
C LEU A 79 -25.48 0.70 7.64
N LEU A 80 -24.36 1.38 7.78
CA LEU A 80 -23.90 2.38 6.82
C LEU A 80 -22.80 1.78 5.96
N VAL A 81 -23.14 1.47 4.70
CA VAL A 81 -22.32 0.60 3.83
C VAL A 81 -21.84 1.36 2.59
N GLY A 82 -20.53 1.36 2.34
CA GLY A 82 -19.94 1.94 1.14
C GLY A 82 -20.20 1.11 -0.12
N ALA A 83 -20.74 1.73 -1.17
CA ALA A 83 -21.02 1.09 -2.46
C ALA A 83 -21.11 2.12 -3.61
N PRO A 84 -20.81 1.75 -4.87
CA PRO A 84 -21.09 2.63 -6.00
C PRO A 84 -22.60 2.65 -6.27
N LEU A 85 -23.17 3.83 -6.48
CA LEU A 85 -24.61 4.04 -6.64
C LEU A 85 -24.94 4.65 -8.01
N PRO A 86 -26.05 4.27 -8.65
CA PRO A 86 -26.43 4.82 -9.95
C PRO A 86 -26.81 6.30 -9.85
N ASN A 87 -26.41 7.08 -10.86
CA ASN A 87 -26.90 8.42 -11.14
C ASN A 87 -27.91 8.37 -12.31
N PRO A 88 -29.22 8.21 -12.04
CA PRO A 88 -30.23 8.10 -13.10
C PRO A 88 -30.39 9.39 -13.92
N GLN A 89 -29.96 10.55 -13.38
CA GLN A 89 -30.06 11.83 -14.08
C GLN A 89 -28.92 12.08 -15.06
N ALA A 90 -27.86 11.26 -15.05
CA ALA A 90 -26.65 11.47 -15.86
C ALA A 90 -26.95 11.63 -17.37
N GLY A 91 -27.90 10.84 -17.90
CA GLY A 91 -28.29 10.91 -19.30
C GLY A 91 -29.18 12.11 -19.66
N ILE A 92 -29.80 12.76 -18.68
CA ILE A 92 -30.74 13.88 -18.84
C ILE A 92 -30.02 15.21 -18.61
N GLU A 93 -29.31 15.34 -17.50
CA GLU A 93 -28.64 16.56 -17.06
C GLU A 93 -27.21 16.67 -17.59
N GLY A 94 -26.66 15.56 -18.09
CA GLY A 94 -25.24 15.42 -18.37
C GLY A 94 -24.45 15.17 -17.08
N GLY A 95 -23.50 14.24 -17.12
CA GLY A 95 -22.68 13.88 -15.96
C GLY A 95 -22.22 12.44 -16.03
N LYS A 96 -21.62 11.96 -14.93
CA LYS A 96 -21.20 10.56 -14.80
C LYS A 96 -22.35 9.67 -14.30
N PRO A 97 -22.42 8.41 -14.76
CA PRO A 97 -23.54 7.52 -14.46
C PRO A 97 -23.54 6.96 -13.03
N LEU A 98 -22.53 7.27 -12.22
CA LEU A 98 -22.36 6.72 -10.88
C LEU A 98 -22.00 7.81 -9.87
N PHE A 99 -22.31 7.53 -8.61
CA PHE A 99 -21.78 8.21 -7.44
C PHE A 99 -20.94 7.21 -6.63
N ASN A 100 -19.85 7.69 -6.03
CA ASN A 100 -19.22 7.00 -4.90
C ASN A 100 -20.08 7.31 -3.67
N GLY A 101 -20.68 6.31 -3.05
CA GLY A 101 -21.73 6.55 -2.07
C GLY A 101 -21.73 5.59 -0.89
N ALA A 102 -22.61 5.91 0.05
CA ALA A 102 -22.95 5.09 1.20
C ALA A 102 -24.47 4.91 1.25
N VAL A 103 -24.91 3.71 1.61
CA VAL A 103 -26.33 3.38 1.83
C VAL A 103 -26.56 3.08 3.29
N LEU A 104 -27.63 3.64 3.85
CA LEU A 104 -28.08 3.31 5.19
C LEU A 104 -29.15 2.23 5.09
N ILE A 105 -28.85 1.05 5.61
CA ILE A 105 -29.75 -0.09 5.65
C ILE A 105 -30.25 -0.25 7.08
N GLU A 106 -31.56 -0.27 7.26
CA GLU A 106 -32.20 -0.49 8.56
C GLU A 106 -33.49 -1.29 8.36
N ASN A 107 -33.74 -2.28 9.23
CA ASN A 107 -34.97 -3.08 9.22
C ASN A 107 -35.34 -3.75 7.88
N GLY A 108 -34.34 -4.02 7.04
CA GLY A 108 -34.50 -4.73 5.78
C GLY A 108 -34.73 -3.86 4.55
N GLU A 109 -34.53 -2.55 4.67
CA GLU A 109 -34.66 -1.60 3.56
C GLU A 109 -33.50 -0.59 3.53
N ILE A 110 -33.23 -0.05 2.34
CA ILE A 110 -32.34 1.11 2.18
C ILE A 110 -33.15 2.35 2.55
N ARG A 111 -32.84 2.95 3.69
CA ARG A 111 -33.52 4.13 4.22
C ARG A 111 -33.03 5.42 3.56
N ASP A 112 -31.71 5.58 3.49
CA ASP A 112 -31.05 6.79 3.01
C ASP A 112 -29.84 6.48 2.12
N ARG A 113 -29.44 7.46 1.29
CA ARG A 113 -28.26 7.38 0.40
C ARG A 113 -27.45 8.67 0.53
N PHE A 114 -26.14 8.53 0.61
CA PHE A 114 -25.19 9.64 0.71
C PHE A 114 -24.15 9.52 -0.38
N TYR A 115 -23.67 10.64 -0.89
CA TYR A 115 -22.75 10.66 -2.03
C TYR A 115 -21.52 11.52 -1.71
N LYS A 116 -20.35 11.02 -2.07
CA LYS A 116 -19.07 11.70 -1.93
C LYS A 116 -19.09 13.01 -2.73
N GLN A 117 -18.59 14.09 -2.12
CA GLN A 117 -18.60 15.42 -2.74
C GLN A 117 -17.25 15.74 -3.37
N LEU A 118 -16.15 15.43 -2.69
CA LEU A 118 -14.82 15.71 -3.18
C LEU A 118 -14.24 14.47 -3.85
N LEU A 119 -13.98 14.54 -5.17
CA LEU A 119 -13.45 13.42 -5.95
C LEU A 119 -11.95 13.63 -6.24
N PRO A 120 -11.04 12.89 -5.59
CA PRO A 120 -9.62 13.05 -5.83
C PRO A 120 -9.22 12.55 -7.23
N THR A 121 -8.35 13.32 -7.90
CA THR A 121 -7.82 13.07 -9.26
C THR A 121 -6.29 13.17 -9.33
N TYR A 122 -5.64 13.01 -8.18
CA TYR A 122 -4.20 13.13 -8.01
C TYR A 122 -3.57 11.82 -7.51
N ASP A 123 -2.27 11.67 -7.75
CA ASP A 123 -1.48 10.48 -7.39
C ASP A 123 -2.13 9.18 -7.92
N VAL A 124 -2.75 8.40 -7.05
CA VAL A 124 -3.34 7.09 -7.35
C VAL A 124 -4.85 7.13 -7.61
N PHE A 125 -5.48 8.29 -7.46
CA PHE A 125 -6.91 8.46 -7.59
C PHE A 125 -7.28 9.01 -8.98
N ASP A 126 -8.29 8.38 -9.59
CA ASP A 126 -8.91 8.83 -10.85
C ASP A 126 -10.44 8.84 -10.70
N GLU A 127 -10.98 9.26 -9.55
CA GLU A 127 -12.42 9.09 -9.25
C GLU A 127 -13.35 9.83 -10.22
N ASP A 128 -12.95 11.01 -10.69
CA ASP A 128 -13.69 11.80 -11.69
C ASP A 128 -13.84 11.07 -13.04
N ARG A 129 -13.04 10.02 -13.30
CA ARG A 129 -13.25 9.13 -14.44
C ARG A 129 -14.62 8.45 -14.33
N TYR A 130 -14.99 7.99 -13.14
CA TYR A 130 -16.10 7.08 -12.88
C TYR A 130 -17.31 7.74 -12.25
N PHE A 131 -17.08 8.68 -11.33
CA PHE A 131 -18.09 9.20 -10.42
C PHE A 131 -18.41 10.66 -10.68
N GLN A 132 -19.67 11.02 -10.42
CA GLN A 132 -20.16 12.39 -10.37
C GLN A 132 -19.98 12.90 -8.94
N SER A 133 -19.58 14.17 -8.76
CA SER A 133 -19.65 14.84 -7.45
C SER A 133 -21.10 14.84 -6.97
N GLY A 134 -21.36 14.28 -5.80
CA GLY A 134 -22.69 14.16 -5.24
C GLY A 134 -23.01 15.22 -4.18
N GLN A 135 -23.95 14.87 -3.31
CA GLN A 135 -24.29 15.63 -2.10
C GLN A 135 -24.16 14.70 -0.89
N GLY A 136 -23.54 15.20 0.17
CA GLY A 136 -23.54 14.54 1.46
C GLY A 136 -24.90 14.62 2.13
N GLY A 137 -24.97 14.26 3.41
CA GLY A 137 -26.19 14.39 4.18
C GLY A 137 -26.03 13.85 5.59
N TRP A 138 -27.14 13.84 6.30
CA TRP A 138 -27.21 13.34 7.67
C TRP A 138 -28.49 12.52 7.85
N PHE A 139 -28.54 11.79 8.96
CA PHE A 139 -29.71 11.03 9.34
C PHE A 139 -29.89 10.98 10.86
N ASP A 140 -31.12 10.77 11.31
CA ASP A 140 -31.41 10.55 12.73
C ASP A 140 -31.27 9.06 13.09
N LEU A 141 -30.46 8.78 14.11
CA LEU A 141 -30.27 7.47 14.71
C LEU A 141 -31.00 7.44 16.06
N GLN A 142 -31.98 6.54 16.18
CA GLN A 142 -32.77 6.39 17.41
C GLN A 142 -32.30 5.19 18.22
N ALA A 143 -32.07 5.40 19.52
CA ALA A 143 -31.91 4.32 20.48
C ALA A 143 -32.28 4.76 21.90
N GLU A 144 -32.98 3.90 22.64
CA GLU A 144 -33.19 4.06 24.10
C GLU A 144 -33.83 5.40 24.52
N GLY A 145 -34.58 6.06 23.63
CA GLY A 145 -35.22 7.36 23.90
C GLY A 145 -34.34 8.58 23.59
N GLU A 146 -33.11 8.36 23.12
CA GLU A 146 -32.22 9.39 22.58
C GLU A 146 -32.27 9.38 21.05
N THR A 147 -32.17 10.57 20.45
CA THR A 147 -32.02 10.76 19.00
C THR A 147 -30.68 11.43 18.75
N LEU A 148 -29.88 10.81 17.90
CA LEU A 148 -28.56 11.29 17.50
C LEU A 148 -28.58 11.67 16.03
N ARG A 149 -28.23 12.90 15.68
CA ARG A 149 -28.07 13.32 14.29
C ARG A 149 -26.68 13.00 13.78
N VAL A 150 -26.59 12.06 12.85
CA VAL A 150 -25.33 11.53 12.30
C VAL A 150 -25.08 12.12 10.92
N GLY A 151 -24.04 12.94 10.77
CA GLY A 151 -23.56 13.43 9.48
C GLY A 151 -22.65 12.42 8.79
N VAL A 152 -22.81 12.24 7.48
CA VAL A 152 -22.09 11.25 6.69
C VAL A 152 -21.15 11.94 5.71
N SER A 153 -19.88 11.57 5.77
CA SER A 153 -18.83 11.99 4.82
C SER A 153 -18.09 10.77 4.26
N ILE A 154 -17.46 10.91 3.10
CA ILE A 154 -16.70 9.81 2.48
C ILE A 154 -15.28 10.30 2.15
N CYS A 155 -14.29 9.68 2.79
CA CYS A 155 -12.86 9.82 2.50
C CYS A 155 -12.39 11.27 2.29
N GLU A 156 -12.11 11.66 1.04
CA GLU A 156 -11.62 12.99 0.63
C GLU A 156 -12.45 14.16 1.17
N ASP A 157 -13.75 13.95 1.47
CA ASP A 157 -14.60 14.97 2.08
C ASP A 157 -14.01 15.57 3.39
N LEU A 158 -13.20 14.79 4.14
CA LEU A 158 -12.51 15.25 5.36
C LEU A 158 -11.20 16.02 5.09
N TRP A 159 -10.66 15.98 3.88
CA TRP A 159 -9.33 16.51 3.58
C TRP A 159 -9.31 18.00 3.26
N ASN A 160 -10.48 18.64 3.15
CA ASN A 160 -10.58 20.06 2.84
C ASN A 160 -10.57 20.96 4.09
N GLU A 161 -9.42 21.08 4.75
CA GLU A 161 -9.21 21.94 5.92
C GLU A 161 -8.20 23.07 5.64
N PRO A 162 -8.65 24.26 5.16
CA PRO A 162 -7.74 25.32 4.75
C PRO A 162 -6.82 25.85 5.86
N GLU A 163 -7.29 25.84 7.11
CA GLU A 163 -6.48 26.28 8.26
C GLU A 163 -5.40 25.26 8.64
N PHE A 164 -5.63 23.97 8.39
CA PHE A 164 -4.64 22.93 8.61
C PHE A 164 -3.57 22.95 7.52
N TRP A 165 -3.99 23.07 6.25
CA TRP A 165 -3.07 23.05 5.11
C TRP A 165 -2.39 24.40 4.84
N GLY A 166 -2.95 25.51 5.35
CA GLY A 166 -2.53 26.87 5.01
C GLY A 166 -2.94 27.31 3.60
N GLU A 167 -3.64 26.47 2.86
CA GLU A 167 -4.14 26.68 1.51
C GLU A 167 -5.51 26.03 1.34
N ARG A 168 -6.34 26.59 0.44
CA ARG A 168 -7.64 26.01 0.11
C ARG A 168 -7.52 25.17 -1.15
N ARG A 169 -7.86 23.88 -1.06
CA ARG A 169 -7.82 22.93 -2.18
C ARG A 169 -9.15 22.81 -2.92
N TYR A 170 -10.27 22.91 -2.20
CA TYR A 170 -11.61 22.76 -2.78
C TYR A 170 -12.50 23.98 -2.54
N GLU A 171 -13.40 24.25 -3.49
CA GLU A 171 -14.39 25.32 -3.40
C GLU A 171 -15.49 25.00 -2.38
N SER A 172 -15.89 23.75 -2.23
CA SER A 172 -16.90 23.33 -1.24
C SER A 172 -16.24 22.77 0.02
N ASP A 173 -16.85 23.02 1.18
CA ASP A 173 -16.47 22.43 2.47
C ASP A 173 -17.63 21.51 2.94
N PRO A 174 -17.57 20.20 2.63
CA PRO A 174 -18.60 19.25 3.01
C PRO A 174 -18.84 19.19 4.51
N ILE A 175 -17.77 19.34 5.30
CA ILE A 175 -17.85 19.21 6.75
C ILE A 175 -18.54 20.43 7.33
N ALA A 176 -18.14 21.64 6.94
CA ALA A 176 -18.83 22.86 7.38
C ALA A 176 -20.32 22.85 7.04
N ALA A 177 -20.72 22.30 5.88
CA ALA A 177 -22.12 22.16 5.51
C ALA A 177 -22.87 21.22 6.47
N LEU A 178 -22.30 20.05 6.79
CA LEU A 178 -22.89 19.11 7.75
C LEU A 178 -22.97 19.72 9.17
N VAL A 179 -21.97 20.50 9.59
CA VAL A 179 -22.02 21.21 10.87
C VAL A 179 -23.13 22.25 10.91
N ALA A 180 -23.38 22.95 9.80
CA ALA A 180 -24.48 23.90 9.70
C ALA A 180 -25.86 23.22 9.85
N ASP A 181 -25.97 21.93 9.52
CA ASP A 181 -27.16 21.10 9.74
C ASP A 181 -27.32 20.59 11.19
N GLN A 182 -26.43 21.03 12.10
CA GLN A 182 -26.47 20.73 13.54
C GLN A 182 -26.36 19.24 13.83
N ILE A 183 -25.43 18.55 13.17
CA ILE A 183 -25.12 17.15 13.48
C ILE A 183 -24.51 17.01 14.89
N ASP A 184 -24.80 15.90 15.54
CA ASP A 184 -24.22 15.54 16.84
C ASP A 184 -22.95 14.68 16.68
N LEU A 185 -22.86 13.91 15.60
CA LEU A 185 -21.76 13.00 15.30
C LEU A 185 -21.42 13.04 13.81
N LEU A 186 -20.13 13.09 13.49
CA LEU A 186 -19.64 12.89 12.13
C LEU A 186 -19.13 11.46 11.95
N VAL A 187 -19.57 10.78 10.90
CA VAL A 187 -19.01 9.49 10.47
C VAL A 187 -18.33 9.65 9.12
N ASN A 188 -17.22 8.93 8.95
CA ASN A 188 -16.48 8.92 7.71
C ASN A 188 -16.12 7.49 7.28
N LEU A 189 -16.52 7.15 6.06
CA LEU A 189 -16.16 5.92 5.39
C LEU A 189 -14.97 6.20 4.49
N SER A 190 -13.86 5.49 4.71
CA SER A 190 -12.59 5.75 4.02
C SER A 190 -11.97 4.48 3.45
N ALA A 191 -11.40 4.61 2.26
CA ALA A 191 -10.36 3.75 1.74
C ALA A 191 -9.12 4.62 1.51
N SER A 192 -8.49 5.06 2.60
CA SER A 192 -7.27 5.86 2.54
C SER A 192 -6.05 4.93 2.48
N PRO A 193 -5.32 4.87 1.35
CA PRO A 193 -4.12 4.05 1.25
C PRO A 193 -3.04 4.57 2.20
N TYR A 194 -2.18 3.66 2.64
CA TYR A 194 -1.00 3.93 3.45
C TYR A 194 0.04 4.68 2.63
N CYS A 195 0.67 5.65 3.29
CA CYS A 195 1.98 6.16 2.93
C CYS A 195 2.73 6.37 4.25
N PHE A 196 4.06 6.27 4.21
CA PHE A 196 4.90 6.48 5.39
C PHE A 196 4.59 7.83 6.05
N GLY A 197 4.32 7.82 7.35
CA GLY A 197 3.91 9.01 8.12
C GLY A 197 2.45 9.49 7.93
N LYS A 198 1.72 8.98 6.92
CA LYS A 198 0.32 9.36 6.66
C LYS A 198 -0.64 9.03 7.81
N PRO A 199 -0.52 7.91 8.55
CA PRO A 199 -1.39 7.66 9.70
C PRO A 199 -1.34 8.78 10.75
N LYS A 200 -0.15 9.30 11.06
CA LYS A 200 0.03 10.43 11.99
C LYS A 200 -0.56 11.73 11.42
N LEU A 201 -0.32 12.01 10.14
CA LEU A 201 -0.89 13.17 9.45
C LEU A 201 -2.42 13.15 9.44
N ARG A 202 -3.00 11.99 9.12
CA ARG A 202 -4.44 11.75 9.13
C ARG A 202 -5.03 11.99 10.51
N GLU A 203 -4.42 11.44 11.57
CA GLU A 203 -4.85 11.71 12.94
C GLU A 203 -4.79 13.22 13.25
N ALA A 204 -3.68 13.89 12.94
CA ALA A 204 -3.52 15.32 13.22
C ALA A 204 -4.60 16.18 12.54
N LEU A 205 -4.91 15.88 11.27
CA LEU A 205 -5.98 16.51 10.51
C LEU A 205 -7.34 16.30 11.18
N LEU A 206 -7.72 15.06 11.49
CA LEU A 206 -9.06 14.79 12.03
C LEU A 206 -9.22 15.35 13.44
N ARG A 207 -8.14 15.37 14.24
CA ARG A 207 -8.13 16.06 15.55
C ARG A 207 -8.35 17.55 15.40
N HIS A 208 -7.77 18.17 14.37
CA HIS A 208 -8.01 19.58 14.05
C HIS A 208 -9.47 19.81 13.70
N THR A 209 -10.06 19.00 12.81
CA THR A 209 -11.49 19.08 12.43
C THR A 209 -12.42 18.96 13.63
N CYS A 210 -12.22 17.95 14.50
CA CYS A 210 -13.05 17.79 15.71
C CYS A 210 -12.98 19.03 16.62
N ARG A 211 -11.77 19.57 16.85
CA ARG A 211 -11.58 20.77 17.70
C ARG A 211 -12.18 22.02 17.08
N ARG A 212 -12.06 22.17 15.76
CA ARG A 212 -12.61 23.32 15.02
C ARG A 212 -14.12 23.36 15.15
N TYR A 213 -14.76 22.23 14.88
CA TYR A 213 -16.21 22.14 14.78
C TYR A 213 -16.91 21.70 16.07
N GLN A 214 -16.14 21.31 17.10
CA GLN A 214 -16.65 20.79 18.37
C GLN A 214 -17.59 19.60 18.19
N ILE A 215 -17.29 18.73 17.21
CA ILE A 215 -18.09 17.55 16.85
C ILE A 215 -17.23 16.29 16.96
N PRO A 216 -17.70 15.21 17.62
CA PRO A 216 -17.01 13.93 17.64
C PRO A 216 -17.02 13.25 16.26
N LEU A 217 -16.07 12.34 16.05
CA LEU A 217 -15.85 11.70 14.75
C LEU A 217 -15.58 10.20 14.87
N LEU A 218 -16.25 9.38 14.05
CA LEU A 218 -15.91 7.98 13.80
C LEU A 218 -15.31 7.82 12.41
N TYR A 219 -14.08 7.34 12.33
CA TYR A 219 -13.34 7.15 11.09
C TYR A 219 -13.14 5.65 10.81
N ALA A 220 -13.83 5.12 9.79
CA ALA A 220 -13.64 3.74 9.32
C ALA A 220 -12.75 3.71 8.10
N ASN A 221 -11.57 3.09 8.23
CA ASN A 221 -10.67 2.88 7.11
C ASN A 221 -10.67 1.42 6.67
N GLN A 222 -10.51 1.20 5.38
CA GLN A 222 -10.19 -0.12 4.84
C GLN A 222 -8.86 -0.62 5.40
N VAL A 223 -8.71 -1.93 5.50
CA VAL A 223 -7.43 -2.61 5.72
C VAL A 223 -7.16 -3.61 4.59
N GLY A 224 -5.90 -3.93 4.29
CA GLY A 224 -5.52 -4.94 3.30
C GLY A 224 -4.86 -4.38 2.04
N GLY A 225 -4.26 -5.25 1.25
CA GLY A 225 -3.64 -4.93 -0.04
C GLY A 225 -4.57 -5.18 -1.23
N ASN A 226 -4.58 -4.30 -2.23
CA ASN A 226 -5.22 -4.49 -3.52
C ASN A 226 -4.32 -3.89 -4.62
N ASP A 227 -3.84 -4.74 -5.53
CA ASP A 227 -2.83 -4.38 -6.53
C ASP A 227 -1.60 -3.69 -5.89
N ASP A 228 -1.36 -2.43 -6.25
CA ASP A 228 -0.26 -1.57 -5.79
C ASP A 228 -0.54 -0.88 -4.46
N LEU A 229 -1.80 -0.81 -4.02
CA LEU A 229 -2.21 -0.06 -2.84
C LEU A 229 -2.37 -0.95 -1.61
N ILE A 230 -1.95 -0.44 -0.47
CA ILE A 230 -2.13 -1.10 0.83
C ILE A 230 -2.89 -0.14 1.73
N PHE A 231 -3.92 -0.62 2.39
CA PHE A 231 -4.72 0.12 3.35
C PHE A 231 -4.37 -0.36 4.76
N ASP A 232 -4.00 0.57 5.63
CA ASP A 232 -3.43 0.28 6.94
C ASP A 232 -4.46 -0.07 8.02
N GLY A 233 -5.75 0.09 7.72
CA GLY A 233 -6.78 0.13 8.75
C GLY A 233 -6.56 1.36 9.62
N ASN A 234 -6.20 1.16 10.89
CA ASN A 234 -6.09 2.23 11.87
C ASN A 234 -7.36 3.08 11.91
N SER A 235 -8.54 2.44 11.90
CA SER A 235 -9.81 3.11 12.19
C SER A 235 -9.76 3.70 13.61
N PHE A 236 -10.38 4.85 13.86
CA PHE A 236 -10.35 5.42 15.21
C PHE A 236 -11.56 6.31 15.51
N VAL A 237 -11.73 6.59 16.80
CA VAL A 237 -12.82 7.39 17.35
C VAL A 237 -12.24 8.61 18.05
N LEU A 238 -12.75 9.79 17.72
CA LEU A 238 -12.40 11.07 18.33
C LEU A 238 -13.60 11.67 19.09
N ASN A 239 -13.35 12.23 20.27
CA ASN A 239 -14.31 13.13 20.91
C ASN A 239 -14.25 14.56 20.30
N ALA A 240 -15.16 15.44 20.72
CA ALA A 240 -15.20 16.84 20.27
C ALA A 240 -13.94 17.65 20.63
N ALA A 241 -13.15 17.23 21.63
CA ALA A 241 -11.86 17.84 21.96
C ALA A 241 -10.71 17.35 21.05
N GLY A 242 -11.00 16.45 20.11
CA GLY A 242 -10.02 15.82 19.24
C GLY A 242 -9.08 14.90 19.99
N GLU A 243 -9.58 14.13 20.96
CA GLU A 243 -8.84 13.10 21.68
C GLU A 243 -9.24 11.71 21.15
N VAL A 244 -8.24 10.85 20.92
CA VAL A 244 -8.46 9.48 20.44
C VAL A 244 -8.94 8.62 21.60
N LEU A 245 -10.17 8.13 21.50
CA LEU A 245 -10.79 7.25 22.51
C LEU A 245 -10.48 5.77 22.26
N GLN A 246 -10.47 5.38 20.98
CA GLN A 246 -10.22 4.02 20.55
C GLN A 246 -9.55 4.02 19.18
N ARG A 247 -8.69 3.02 18.94
CA ARG A 247 -8.01 2.77 17.67
C ARG A 247 -8.08 1.29 17.33
N GLY A 248 -8.34 0.99 16.07
CA GLY A 248 -8.34 -0.35 15.50
C GLY A 248 -6.92 -0.78 15.19
N LYS A 249 -6.69 -2.08 15.17
CA LYS A 249 -5.35 -2.63 14.93
C LYS A 249 -4.79 -2.23 13.57
N HIS A 250 -3.48 -2.04 13.52
CA HIS A 250 -2.76 -1.79 12.29
C HIS A 250 -2.69 -3.07 11.45
N CYS A 251 -2.95 -2.98 10.14
CA CYS A 251 -2.84 -4.10 9.19
C CYS A 251 -3.66 -5.36 9.54
N GLN A 252 -4.72 -5.23 10.34
CA GLN A 252 -5.61 -6.34 10.71
C GLN A 252 -7.10 -5.96 10.62
N ALA A 253 -7.94 -6.86 10.11
CA ALA A 253 -9.40 -6.67 10.16
C ALA A 253 -9.94 -6.80 11.59
N GLU A 254 -10.85 -5.93 11.98
CA GLU A 254 -11.36 -5.86 13.35
C GLU A 254 -12.74 -5.18 13.43
N LEU A 255 -13.54 -5.56 14.43
CA LEU A 255 -14.74 -4.85 14.85
C LEU A 255 -14.42 -3.98 16.07
N LEU A 256 -14.53 -2.67 15.92
CA LEU A 256 -14.41 -1.72 17.03
C LEU A 256 -15.81 -1.34 17.52
N ILE A 257 -16.00 -1.29 18.84
CA ILE A 257 -17.27 -0.88 19.46
C ILE A 257 -16.98 0.16 20.53
N VAL A 258 -17.66 1.29 20.45
CA VAL A 258 -17.53 2.43 21.36
C VAL A 258 -18.91 2.84 21.90
N ASP A 259 -18.96 3.28 23.15
CA ASP A 259 -20.19 3.80 23.75
C ASP A 259 -20.35 5.30 23.49
N TRP A 260 -21.55 5.73 23.11
CA TRP A 260 -21.88 7.14 22.88
C TRP A 260 -21.62 8.01 24.11
N GLN A 261 -21.90 7.52 25.32
CA GLN A 261 -21.62 8.26 26.55
C GLN A 261 -20.12 8.48 26.75
N GLN A 262 -19.27 7.53 26.34
CA GLN A 262 -17.81 7.70 26.39
C GLN A 262 -17.34 8.76 25.40
N ILE A 263 -17.98 8.86 24.22
CA ILE A 263 -17.71 9.90 23.22
C ILE A 263 -18.04 11.29 23.76
N GLN A 264 -19.16 11.42 24.50
CA GLN A 264 -19.63 12.70 25.04
C GLN A 264 -18.89 13.16 26.31
N LEU A 265 -18.63 12.24 27.25
CA LEU A 265 -18.29 12.59 28.63
C LEU A 265 -16.79 12.65 28.91
N ALA A 266 -15.93 12.04 28.09
CA ALA A 266 -14.55 11.77 28.48
C ALA A 266 -13.71 13.06 28.69
N PRO A 267 -13.26 13.37 29.93
CA PRO A 267 -12.01 14.09 30.13
C PRO A 267 -10.86 13.10 29.95
N ALA A 268 -9.80 13.51 29.22
CA ALA A 268 -8.59 12.72 29.06
C ALA A 268 -8.13 12.04 30.36
N THR A 269 -8.01 10.72 30.37
CA THR A 269 -6.95 9.98 31.09
C THR A 269 -7.05 8.47 30.84
N THR A 270 -6.63 8.07 29.65
CA THR A 270 -5.77 6.90 29.53
C THR A 270 -4.64 7.31 28.62
N ALA A 271 -3.53 7.75 29.23
CA ALA A 271 -2.26 7.67 28.53
C ALA A 271 -2.07 6.20 28.17
N ILE A 272 -2.33 5.85 26.90
CA ILE A 272 -1.88 4.58 26.35
C ILE A 272 -0.38 4.58 26.62
N ALA A 273 0.07 3.60 27.40
CA ALA A 273 1.47 3.48 27.78
C ALA A 273 2.32 3.66 26.51
N SER A 274 3.18 4.68 26.50
CA SER A 274 4.09 4.90 25.39
C SER A 274 4.89 3.60 25.18
N PRO A 275 5.02 3.10 23.95
CA PRO A 275 5.80 1.89 23.72
C PRO A 275 7.24 2.15 24.19
N SER A 276 7.92 1.07 24.60
CA SER A 276 9.36 1.05 24.87
C SER A 276 10.22 1.41 23.65
N LEU A 277 9.60 1.52 22.47
CA LEU A 277 10.21 1.83 21.18
C LEU A 277 10.31 3.35 20.95
N THR A 278 11.38 3.76 20.28
CA THR A 278 11.48 5.12 19.72
C THR A 278 10.51 5.29 18.55
N GLU A 279 10.15 6.54 18.24
CA GLU A 279 9.24 6.86 17.13
C GLU A 279 9.71 6.27 15.79
N SER A 280 11.01 6.36 15.49
CA SER A 280 11.59 5.78 14.27
C SER A 280 11.49 4.25 14.23
N GLN A 281 11.60 3.57 15.37
CA GLN A 281 11.47 2.10 15.43
C GLN A 281 10.01 1.67 15.23
N GLN A 282 9.06 2.46 15.74
CA GLN A 282 7.64 2.22 15.50
C GLN A 282 7.30 2.42 14.02
N ASP A 283 7.82 3.47 13.38
CA ASP A 283 7.56 3.73 11.96
C ASP A 283 8.09 2.60 11.05
N LEU A 284 9.25 2.00 11.39
CA LEU A 284 9.79 0.84 10.68
C LEU A 284 8.96 -0.43 10.91
N ALA A 285 8.43 -0.62 12.13
CA ALA A 285 7.52 -1.73 12.44
C ALA A 285 6.20 -1.63 11.66
N GLU A 286 5.63 -0.43 11.58
CA GLU A 286 4.44 -0.16 10.77
C GLU A 286 4.71 -0.43 9.28
N LEU A 287 5.83 0.08 8.75
CA LEU A 287 6.21 -0.16 7.36
C LEU A 287 6.40 -1.65 7.05
N TRP A 288 7.02 -2.41 7.94
CA TRP A 288 7.18 -3.86 7.80
C TRP A 288 5.83 -4.57 7.67
N GLU A 289 4.91 -4.34 8.61
CA GLU A 289 3.59 -5.00 8.60
C GLU A 289 2.77 -4.62 7.37
N VAL A 290 2.88 -3.37 6.90
CA VAL A 290 2.28 -2.93 5.63
C VAL A 290 2.80 -3.74 4.45
N LEU A 291 4.12 -3.89 4.31
CA LEU A 291 4.73 -4.63 3.21
C LEU A 291 4.37 -6.12 3.27
N VAL A 292 4.37 -6.72 4.47
CA VAL A 292 3.93 -8.10 4.69
C VAL A 292 2.47 -8.29 4.29
N LEU A 293 1.58 -7.39 4.72
CA LEU A 293 0.16 -7.41 4.36
C LEU A 293 -0.04 -7.27 2.85
N GLY A 294 0.64 -6.31 2.21
CA GLY A 294 0.55 -6.09 0.76
C GLY A 294 0.98 -7.32 -0.04
N LEU A 295 2.12 -7.92 0.31
CA LEU A 295 2.61 -9.13 -0.35
C LEU A 295 1.69 -10.34 -0.11
N ARG A 296 1.20 -10.52 1.12
CA ARG A 296 0.26 -11.59 1.48
C ARG A 296 -1.04 -11.48 0.69
N ASP A 297 -1.63 -10.29 0.66
CA ASP A 297 -2.93 -10.06 0.02
C ASP A 297 -2.82 -10.14 -1.49
N TYR A 298 -1.77 -9.57 -2.12
CA TYR A 298 -1.56 -9.72 -3.55
C TYR A 298 -1.42 -11.20 -3.93
N THR A 299 -0.61 -11.96 -3.18
CA THR A 299 -0.43 -13.40 -3.42
C THR A 299 -1.77 -14.15 -3.33
N ARG A 300 -2.51 -13.97 -2.24
CA ARG A 300 -3.75 -14.71 -1.98
C ARG A 300 -4.91 -14.27 -2.87
N LYS A 301 -5.12 -12.96 -3.07
CA LYS A 301 -6.22 -12.42 -3.89
C LYS A 301 -6.02 -12.70 -5.39
N CYS A 302 -4.77 -12.81 -5.85
CA CYS A 302 -4.47 -13.29 -7.21
C CYS A 302 -4.51 -14.82 -7.34
N GLY A 303 -4.81 -15.56 -6.27
CA GLY A 303 -4.99 -17.02 -6.28
C GLY A 303 -3.69 -17.84 -6.18
N PHE A 304 -2.55 -17.19 -5.96
CA PHE A 304 -1.28 -17.88 -5.71
C PHE A 304 -1.22 -18.45 -4.29
N LYS A 305 -0.48 -19.55 -4.15
CA LYS A 305 -0.25 -20.22 -2.87
C LYS A 305 1.22 -20.30 -2.48
N SER A 306 2.12 -19.90 -3.38
CA SER A 306 3.57 -19.96 -3.18
C SER A 306 4.27 -18.85 -3.94
N ILE A 307 5.46 -18.48 -3.48
CA ILE A 307 6.33 -17.46 -4.07
C ILE A 307 7.64 -18.11 -4.53
N VAL A 308 8.14 -17.66 -5.68
CA VAL A 308 9.50 -17.88 -6.14
C VAL A 308 10.22 -16.54 -6.19
N LEU A 309 11.48 -16.50 -5.77
CA LEU A 309 12.34 -15.31 -5.87
C LEU A 309 13.81 -15.69 -6.15
N GLY A 310 14.54 -14.79 -6.79
CA GLY A 310 15.99 -14.93 -6.95
C GLY A 310 16.71 -14.46 -5.70
N LEU A 311 17.62 -15.27 -5.16
CA LEU A 311 18.41 -14.92 -3.98
C LEU A 311 19.87 -14.70 -4.39
N SER A 312 20.29 -13.44 -4.43
CA SER A 312 21.64 -13.05 -4.90
C SER A 312 22.68 -12.99 -3.78
N GLY A 313 22.24 -13.05 -2.52
CA GLY A 313 23.06 -12.72 -1.36
C GLY A 313 23.17 -11.20 -1.12
N GLY A 314 22.57 -10.36 -1.97
CA GLY A 314 22.46 -8.92 -1.74
C GLY A 314 21.29 -8.54 -0.84
N ILE A 315 21.36 -7.35 -0.25
CA ILE A 315 20.41 -6.87 0.75
C ILE A 315 18.96 -6.79 0.26
N ASP A 316 18.73 -6.44 -1.01
CA ASP A 316 17.37 -6.30 -1.55
C ASP A 316 16.67 -7.66 -1.62
N SER A 317 17.35 -8.66 -2.16
CA SER A 317 16.85 -10.03 -2.20
C SER A 317 16.68 -10.62 -0.80
N ALA A 318 17.51 -10.19 0.15
CA ALA A 318 17.40 -10.62 1.54
C ALA A 318 16.14 -10.08 2.21
N LEU A 319 15.86 -8.79 2.05
CA LEU A 319 14.62 -8.17 2.54
C LEU A 319 13.39 -8.82 1.93
N VAL A 320 13.40 -9.03 0.61
CA VAL A 320 12.26 -9.66 -0.09
C VAL A 320 12.05 -11.11 0.36
N ALA A 321 13.11 -11.89 0.59
CA ALA A 321 12.98 -13.25 1.12
C ALA A 321 12.34 -13.26 2.51
N ALA A 322 12.77 -12.34 3.39
CA ALA A 322 12.20 -12.21 4.73
C ALA A 322 10.71 -11.79 4.67
N LEU A 323 10.38 -10.79 3.85
CA LEU A 323 8.99 -10.37 3.63
C LEU A 323 8.12 -11.52 3.08
N ALA A 324 8.62 -12.29 2.11
CA ALA A 324 7.90 -13.41 1.53
C ALA A 324 7.60 -14.50 2.58
N ALA A 325 8.59 -14.87 3.40
CA ALA A 325 8.41 -15.85 4.46
C ALA A 325 7.42 -15.39 5.53
N ALA A 326 7.41 -14.11 5.90
CA ALA A 326 6.42 -13.52 6.81
C ALA A 326 5.01 -13.43 6.18
N ALA A 327 4.93 -13.19 4.87
CA ALA A 327 3.67 -13.00 4.18
C ALA A 327 2.88 -14.31 3.98
N ILE A 328 3.56 -15.39 3.57
CA ILE A 328 2.91 -16.64 3.15
C ILE A 328 3.54 -17.90 3.78
N GLU A 329 4.22 -17.74 4.91
CA GLU A 329 4.88 -18.82 5.62
C GLU A 329 6.08 -19.43 4.85
N ALA A 330 7.14 -19.83 5.56
CA ALA A 330 8.42 -20.19 4.95
C ALA A 330 8.33 -21.39 3.99
N GLU A 331 7.46 -22.36 4.30
CA GLU A 331 7.22 -23.57 3.50
C GLU A 331 6.67 -23.30 2.10
N ASN A 332 6.06 -22.13 1.87
CA ASN A 332 5.50 -21.74 0.58
C ASN A 332 6.43 -20.82 -0.23
N VAL A 333 7.67 -20.61 0.23
CA VAL A 333 8.67 -19.76 -0.44
C VAL A 333 9.81 -20.61 -0.99
N LEU A 334 10.13 -20.41 -2.27
CA LEU A 334 11.29 -20.99 -2.93
C LEU A 334 12.27 -19.89 -3.37
N ALA A 335 13.44 -19.88 -2.75
CA ALA A 335 14.58 -19.08 -3.19
C ALA A 335 15.41 -19.85 -4.24
N ILE A 336 15.76 -19.20 -5.35
CA ILE A 336 16.66 -19.78 -6.35
C ILE A 336 17.94 -18.95 -6.43
N LEU A 337 19.06 -19.59 -6.09
CA LEU A 337 20.40 -19.02 -6.24
C LEU A 337 20.89 -19.32 -7.65
N MET A 338 21.45 -18.31 -8.33
CA MET A 338 21.86 -18.43 -9.73
C MET A 338 23.26 -17.86 -9.96
N PRO A 339 24.30 -18.52 -9.41
CA PRO A 339 25.66 -18.02 -9.45
C PRO A 339 26.22 -18.02 -10.88
N SER A 340 26.96 -16.97 -11.21
CA SER A 340 27.79 -16.88 -12.42
C SER A 340 29.26 -17.16 -12.05
N PRO A 341 30.18 -17.26 -13.03
CA PRO A 341 31.62 -17.34 -12.76
C PRO A 341 32.18 -16.12 -12.00
N TYR A 342 31.44 -15.01 -11.93
CA TYR A 342 31.82 -13.79 -11.23
C TYR A 342 31.22 -13.70 -9.82
N SER A 343 30.29 -14.59 -9.47
CA SER A 343 29.67 -14.60 -8.14
C SER A 343 30.69 -14.99 -7.08
N SER A 344 30.72 -14.23 -5.98
CA SER A 344 31.65 -14.51 -4.88
C SER A 344 31.17 -15.69 -4.03
N ASP A 345 32.11 -16.51 -3.53
CA ASP A 345 31.80 -17.62 -2.60
C ASP A 345 31.05 -17.12 -1.35
N HIS A 346 31.37 -15.89 -0.92
CA HIS A 346 30.69 -15.22 0.19
C HIS A 346 29.23 -14.91 -0.12
N SER A 347 28.89 -14.36 -1.30
CA SER A 347 27.50 -14.09 -1.68
C SER A 347 26.65 -15.36 -1.73
N ILE A 348 27.21 -16.49 -2.19
CA ILE A 348 26.51 -17.79 -2.19
C ILE A 348 26.29 -18.29 -0.75
N THR A 349 27.32 -18.20 0.09
CA THR A 349 27.26 -18.64 1.50
C THR A 349 26.25 -17.83 2.29
N ASP A 350 26.26 -16.50 2.13
CA ASP A 350 25.32 -15.57 2.76
C ASP A 350 23.86 -15.89 2.36
N ALA A 351 23.63 -16.15 1.07
CA ALA A 351 22.30 -16.47 0.56
C ALA A 351 21.76 -17.79 1.13
N ILE A 352 22.62 -18.82 1.25
CA ILE A 352 22.24 -20.10 1.86
C ILE A 352 21.95 -19.89 3.35
N ALA A 353 22.83 -19.21 4.08
CA ALA A 353 22.65 -18.95 5.51
C ALA A 353 21.35 -18.19 5.80
N LEU A 354 21.02 -17.18 4.97
CA LEU A 354 19.75 -16.48 5.07
C LEU A 354 18.56 -17.41 4.82
N ALA A 355 18.62 -18.24 3.78
CA ALA A 355 17.53 -19.18 3.47
C ALA A 355 17.30 -20.17 4.61
N GLU A 356 18.37 -20.65 5.24
CA GLU A 356 18.33 -21.51 6.42
C GLU A 356 17.75 -20.79 7.65
N ASN A 357 18.19 -19.55 7.91
CA ASN A 357 17.66 -18.71 9.01
C ASN A 357 16.15 -18.47 8.87
N LEU A 358 15.68 -18.23 7.65
CA LEU A 358 14.26 -18.04 7.33
C LEU A 358 13.49 -19.37 7.19
N GLN A 359 14.18 -20.50 7.18
CA GLN A 359 13.63 -21.84 6.94
C GLN A 359 12.88 -21.98 5.61
N ILE A 360 13.28 -21.20 4.60
CA ILE A 360 12.71 -21.28 3.25
C ILE A 360 13.44 -22.32 2.42
N ARG A 361 12.73 -22.93 1.46
CA ARG A 361 13.37 -23.85 0.52
C ARG A 361 14.31 -23.04 -0.38
N HIS A 362 15.50 -23.57 -0.64
CA HIS A 362 16.41 -22.99 -1.63
C HIS A 362 16.92 -24.04 -2.61
N GLU A 363 17.19 -23.61 -3.84
CA GLU A 363 17.78 -24.42 -4.91
C GLU A 363 18.87 -23.61 -5.62
N THR A 364 19.89 -24.27 -6.16
CA THR A 364 20.99 -23.60 -6.87
C THR A 364 21.04 -24.03 -8.33
N ILE A 365 21.01 -23.06 -9.25
CA ILE A 365 21.10 -23.27 -10.70
C ILE A 365 22.21 -22.38 -11.26
N ALA A 366 23.41 -22.92 -11.44
CA ALA A 366 24.54 -22.18 -12.00
C ALA A 366 24.25 -21.75 -13.45
N ILE A 367 24.53 -20.48 -13.78
CA ILE A 367 24.20 -19.91 -15.10
C ILE A 367 25.35 -19.99 -16.11
N ALA A 368 26.56 -20.37 -15.67
CA ALA A 368 27.74 -20.43 -16.54
C ALA A 368 27.52 -21.24 -17.84
N PRO A 369 26.91 -22.46 -17.82
CA PRO A 369 26.65 -23.20 -19.05
C PRO A 369 25.72 -22.47 -20.02
N LEU A 370 24.75 -21.72 -19.49
CA LEU A 370 23.81 -20.93 -20.29
C LEU A 370 24.50 -19.70 -20.87
N MET A 371 25.35 -19.02 -20.09
CA MET A 371 26.16 -17.90 -20.57
C MET A 371 27.01 -18.32 -21.77
N THR A 372 27.75 -19.44 -21.66
CA THR A 372 28.54 -19.98 -22.77
C THR A 372 27.70 -20.32 -24.01
N ALA A 373 26.48 -20.83 -23.82
CA ALA A 373 25.58 -21.11 -24.94
C ALA A 373 25.13 -19.82 -25.66
N PHE A 374 24.84 -18.75 -24.91
CA PHE A 374 24.51 -17.44 -25.47
C PHE A 374 25.72 -16.81 -26.19
N GLU A 375 26.89 -16.81 -25.55
CA GLU A 375 28.15 -16.34 -26.16
C GLU A 375 28.44 -17.05 -27.48
N HIS A 376 28.32 -18.38 -27.50
CA HIS A 376 28.53 -19.16 -28.73
C HIS A 376 27.52 -18.79 -29.81
N SER A 377 26.24 -18.66 -29.45
CA SER A 377 25.15 -18.34 -30.40
C SER A 377 25.26 -16.92 -30.98
N LEU A 378 25.88 -15.99 -30.26
CA LEU A 378 26.05 -14.59 -30.66
C LEU A 378 27.44 -14.29 -31.23
N SER A 379 28.36 -15.25 -31.20
CA SER A 379 29.78 -15.07 -31.54
C SER A 379 30.01 -14.43 -32.93
N ASP A 380 29.36 -14.94 -33.97
CA ASP A 380 29.47 -14.40 -35.32
C ASP A 380 28.89 -12.97 -35.43
N LEU A 381 27.79 -12.69 -34.72
CA LEU A 381 27.15 -11.37 -34.72
C LEU A 381 27.99 -10.32 -34.00
N PHE A 382 28.73 -10.74 -32.96
CA PHE A 382 29.57 -9.88 -32.12
C PHE A 382 31.04 -9.89 -32.53
N ALA A 383 31.39 -10.59 -33.61
CA ALA A 383 32.77 -10.72 -34.08
C ALA A 383 33.47 -9.35 -34.20
N GLY A 384 34.62 -9.21 -33.53
CA GLY A 384 35.43 -7.98 -33.52
C GLY A 384 34.95 -6.88 -32.57
N ARG A 385 33.91 -7.11 -31.76
CA ARG A 385 33.50 -6.20 -30.68
C ARG A 385 34.05 -6.64 -29.33
N SER A 386 34.36 -5.68 -28.47
CA SER A 386 34.75 -5.93 -27.08
C SER A 386 33.51 -6.11 -26.20
N PRO A 387 33.56 -6.92 -25.13
CA PRO A 387 32.48 -7.03 -24.18
C PRO A 387 32.08 -5.69 -23.56
N ASP A 388 30.79 -5.48 -23.35
CA ASP A 388 30.20 -4.30 -22.73
C ASP A 388 29.01 -4.68 -21.84
N VAL A 389 28.09 -3.73 -21.59
CA VAL A 389 26.87 -3.97 -20.79
C VAL A 389 25.99 -5.10 -21.38
N THR A 390 26.19 -5.46 -22.64
CA THR A 390 25.46 -6.54 -23.31
C THR A 390 25.70 -7.89 -22.61
N GLU A 391 26.95 -8.25 -22.32
CA GLU A 391 27.30 -9.51 -21.65
C GLU A 391 26.86 -9.51 -20.17
N GLU A 392 26.90 -8.35 -19.51
CA GLU A 392 26.37 -8.16 -18.15
C GLU A 392 24.84 -8.39 -18.14
N ASP A 393 24.11 -7.77 -19.06
CA ASP A 393 22.66 -7.90 -19.20
C ASP A 393 22.21 -9.33 -19.55
N ILE A 394 23.00 -10.08 -20.34
CA ILE A 394 22.70 -11.47 -20.70
C ILE A 394 22.61 -12.34 -19.43
N GLN A 395 23.50 -12.13 -18.45
CA GLN A 395 23.45 -12.85 -17.18
C GLN A 395 22.12 -12.60 -16.46
N SER A 396 21.72 -11.34 -16.34
CA SER A 396 20.45 -10.95 -15.73
C SER A 396 19.25 -11.54 -16.47
N ARG A 397 19.25 -11.55 -17.81
CA ARG A 397 18.17 -12.13 -18.62
C ARG A 397 18.08 -13.65 -18.51
N ILE A 398 19.21 -14.35 -18.39
CA ILE A 398 19.24 -15.79 -18.11
C ILE A 398 18.58 -16.06 -16.76
N ARG A 399 18.98 -15.33 -15.71
CA ARG A 399 18.38 -15.45 -14.37
C ARG A 399 16.87 -15.21 -14.39
N GLY A 400 16.45 -14.11 -15.02
CA GLY A 400 15.04 -13.78 -15.19
C GLY A 400 14.26 -14.87 -15.94
N THR A 401 14.86 -15.50 -16.95
CA THR A 401 14.24 -16.59 -17.72
C THR A 401 14.07 -17.85 -16.86
N LEU A 402 15.09 -18.22 -16.07
CA LEU A 402 15.03 -19.37 -15.16
C LEU A 402 13.96 -19.19 -14.09
N LEU A 403 13.87 -18.00 -13.48
CA LEU A 403 12.87 -17.68 -12.47
C LEU A 403 11.45 -17.74 -13.04
N MET A 404 11.22 -17.15 -14.22
CA MET A 404 9.93 -17.22 -14.90
C MET A 404 9.56 -18.67 -15.26
N ALA A 405 10.53 -19.48 -15.71
CA ALA A 405 10.30 -20.89 -16.01
C ALA A 405 9.92 -21.69 -14.75
N ALA A 406 10.58 -21.44 -13.61
CA ALA A 406 10.26 -22.04 -12.33
C ALA A 406 8.85 -21.62 -11.85
N ALA A 407 8.56 -20.32 -11.85
CA ALA A 407 7.25 -19.78 -11.48
C ALA A 407 6.12 -20.41 -12.32
N ASN A 408 6.30 -20.50 -13.65
CA ASN A 408 5.33 -21.12 -14.55
C ASN A 408 5.11 -22.61 -14.27
N LYS A 409 6.20 -23.36 -13.98
CA LYS A 409 6.10 -24.81 -13.73
C LYS A 409 5.44 -25.11 -12.39
N LEU A 410 5.70 -24.27 -11.39
CA LEU A 410 5.24 -24.46 -10.01
C LEU A 410 3.89 -23.77 -9.73
N GLY A 411 3.43 -22.88 -10.62
CA GLY A 411 2.24 -22.07 -10.39
C GLY A 411 2.45 -21.04 -9.26
N SER A 412 3.67 -20.54 -9.10
CA SER A 412 4.07 -19.62 -8.03
C SER A 412 4.11 -18.17 -8.52
N LEU A 413 3.89 -17.22 -7.62
CA LEU A 413 4.13 -15.80 -7.89
C LEU A 413 5.64 -15.54 -7.93
N LEU A 414 6.15 -15.00 -9.03
CA LEU A 414 7.53 -14.49 -9.08
C LEU A 414 7.58 -13.10 -8.45
N VAL A 415 8.36 -12.93 -7.38
CA VAL A 415 8.58 -11.62 -6.75
C VAL A 415 9.96 -11.09 -7.14
N THR A 416 10.01 -9.90 -7.75
CA THR A 416 11.27 -9.21 -8.08
C THR A 416 11.78 -8.38 -6.90
N THR A 417 13.09 -8.14 -6.88
CA THR A 417 13.83 -7.54 -5.77
C THR A 417 14.33 -6.13 -6.05
N GLY A 418 13.91 -5.49 -7.14
CA GLY A 418 14.32 -4.12 -7.45
C GLY A 418 13.72 -3.09 -6.48
N ASN A 419 14.55 -2.18 -5.98
CA ASN A 419 14.12 -1.10 -5.08
C ASN A 419 13.83 0.22 -5.83
N LYS A 420 13.29 1.21 -5.11
CA LYS A 420 12.89 2.51 -5.69
C LYS A 420 14.07 3.26 -6.29
N SER A 421 15.23 3.22 -5.64
CA SER A 421 16.43 3.93 -6.08
C SER A 421 16.93 3.39 -7.43
N GLU A 422 17.00 2.06 -7.57
CA GLU A 422 17.36 1.38 -8.82
C GLU A 422 16.37 1.67 -9.95
N LEU A 423 15.07 1.56 -9.67
CA LEU A 423 14.01 1.87 -10.64
C LEU A 423 14.01 3.35 -11.05
N ALA A 424 14.33 4.26 -10.13
CA ALA A 424 14.38 5.69 -10.40
C ALA A 424 15.46 6.02 -11.42
N VAL A 425 16.67 5.48 -11.28
CA VAL A 425 17.79 5.77 -12.18
C VAL A 425 17.95 4.75 -13.30
N GLY A 426 17.12 3.71 -13.33
CA GLY A 426 17.15 2.65 -14.34
C GLY A 426 18.36 1.73 -14.23
N TYR A 427 18.89 1.58 -13.02
CA TYR A 427 19.98 0.66 -12.68
C TYR A 427 19.42 -0.75 -12.50
N CYS A 428 18.83 -1.25 -13.59
CA CYS A 428 18.16 -2.53 -13.68
C CYS A 428 18.20 -3.04 -15.13
N THR A 429 18.11 -4.34 -15.32
CA THR A 429 18.10 -5.00 -16.62
C THR A 429 16.67 -5.34 -17.05
N LEU A 430 16.19 -4.72 -18.14
CA LEU A 430 14.92 -5.14 -18.73
C LEU A 430 14.94 -6.62 -19.12
N TYR A 431 13.88 -7.31 -18.71
CA TYR A 431 13.70 -8.75 -18.90
C TYR A 431 14.71 -9.62 -18.14
N GLY A 432 15.42 -9.03 -17.17
CA GLY A 432 16.33 -9.71 -16.27
C GLY A 432 15.86 -9.61 -14.83
N ASP A 433 16.51 -8.77 -14.03
CA ASP A 433 16.16 -8.51 -12.63
C ASP A 433 14.74 -7.94 -12.46
N MET A 434 14.22 -7.22 -13.46
CA MET A 434 12.85 -6.68 -13.47
C MET A 434 11.76 -7.74 -13.64
N ASN A 435 12.10 -9.00 -13.95
CA ASN A 435 11.11 -10.05 -14.14
C ASN A 435 10.39 -10.38 -12.83
N GLY A 436 9.07 -10.21 -12.82
CA GLY A 436 8.22 -10.56 -11.70
C GLY A 436 6.75 -10.28 -11.97
N GLY A 437 5.89 -10.94 -11.21
CA GLY A 437 4.47 -10.61 -11.11
C GLY A 437 4.17 -9.53 -10.07
N LEU A 438 5.11 -9.27 -9.15
CA LEU A 438 5.05 -8.21 -8.14
C LEU A 438 6.47 -7.77 -7.74
N ALA A 439 6.66 -6.48 -7.50
CA ALA A 439 7.88 -5.88 -6.97
C ALA A 439 7.65 -5.34 -5.56
N ALA A 440 7.86 -6.19 -4.54
CA ALA A 440 7.43 -5.92 -3.17
C ALA A 440 8.09 -4.67 -2.54
N ILE A 441 9.30 -4.31 -2.99
CA ILE A 441 10.08 -3.18 -2.45
C ILE A 441 10.33 -2.07 -3.49
N ALA A 442 9.59 -2.07 -4.60
CA ALA A 442 9.77 -1.10 -5.69
C ALA A 442 9.54 0.36 -5.29
N ASP A 443 8.89 0.61 -4.15
CA ASP A 443 8.67 1.95 -3.61
C ASP A 443 9.46 2.21 -2.31
N LEU A 444 10.46 1.38 -2.00
CA LEU A 444 11.43 1.62 -0.93
C LEU A 444 12.74 2.19 -1.49
N PRO A 445 13.18 3.38 -1.06
CA PRO A 445 14.55 3.83 -1.31
C PRO A 445 15.57 2.85 -0.70
N LYS A 446 16.77 2.76 -1.29
CA LYS A 446 17.83 1.86 -0.80
C LYS A 446 18.15 2.11 0.67
N THR A 447 18.17 3.37 1.09
CA THR A 447 18.37 3.76 2.49
C THR A 447 17.35 3.12 3.43
N TRP A 448 16.09 2.99 3.02
CA TRP A 448 15.03 2.33 3.79
C TRP A 448 15.18 0.81 3.78
N VAL A 449 15.65 0.21 2.68
CA VAL A 449 16.00 -1.21 2.63
C VAL A 449 17.03 -1.53 3.72
N TYR A 450 18.12 -0.76 3.81
CA TYR A 450 19.11 -0.90 4.88
C TYR A 450 18.50 -0.73 6.27
N GLN A 451 17.69 0.32 6.48
CA GLN A 451 17.05 0.58 7.77
C GLN A 451 16.15 -0.57 8.22
N LEU A 452 15.32 -1.13 7.33
CA LEU A 452 14.45 -2.27 7.63
C LEU A 452 15.25 -3.53 7.94
N CYS A 453 16.30 -3.83 7.17
CA CYS A 453 17.13 -5.00 7.44
C CYS A 453 17.87 -4.89 8.79
N HIS A 454 18.45 -3.72 9.11
CA HIS A 454 19.06 -3.48 10.42
C HIS A 454 18.04 -3.55 11.56
N TRP A 455 16.86 -2.94 11.36
CA TRP A 455 15.78 -2.99 12.34
C TRP A 455 15.31 -4.42 12.58
N LEU A 456 15.14 -5.23 11.53
CA LEU A 456 14.70 -6.62 11.63
C LEU A 456 15.65 -7.48 12.46
N ASN A 457 16.95 -7.19 12.48
CA ASN A 457 17.93 -7.86 13.34
C ASN A 457 18.05 -7.24 14.75
N SER A 458 17.46 -6.07 14.99
CA SER A 458 17.61 -5.33 16.26
C SER A 458 16.66 -5.83 17.36
N GLU A 459 16.97 -5.57 18.62
CA GLU A 459 16.06 -5.90 19.75
C GLU A 459 14.67 -5.26 19.61
N ALA A 460 14.56 -4.12 18.93
CA ALA A 460 13.27 -3.45 18.70
C ALA A 460 12.30 -4.28 17.85
N ALA A 461 12.80 -5.20 17.02
CA ALA A 461 11.99 -6.09 16.20
C ALA A 461 11.80 -7.49 16.84
N ALA A 462 12.18 -7.69 18.12
CA ALA A 462 12.10 -9.01 18.76
C ALA A 462 10.68 -9.60 18.75
N GLU A 463 9.66 -8.78 19.00
CA GLU A 463 8.26 -9.21 18.95
C GLU A 463 7.85 -9.61 17.52
N VAL A 464 8.13 -8.76 16.54
CA VAL A 464 7.87 -9.03 15.11
C VAL A 464 8.57 -10.31 14.65
N ARG A 465 9.85 -10.50 15.02
CA ARG A 465 10.58 -11.73 14.72
C ARG A 465 9.93 -12.94 15.37
N SER A 466 9.53 -12.85 16.64
CA SER A 466 8.90 -13.98 17.33
C SER A 466 7.56 -14.38 16.70
N GLN A 467 6.85 -13.42 16.10
CA GLN A 467 5.58 -13.64 15.42
C GLN A 467 5.77 -14.30 14.05
N HIS A 468 6.69 -13.80 13.22
CA HIS A 468 6.85 -14.27 11.84
C HIS A 468 7.90 -15.38 11.68
N PHE A 469 8.89 -15.45 12.57
CA PHE A 469 10.05 -16.33 12.49
C PHE A 469 10.39 -16.98 13.85
N PRO A 470 9.46 -17.77 14.44
CA PRO A 470 9.60 -18.25 15.82
C PRO A 470 10.81 -19.17 16.07
N GLN A 471 11.38 -19.76 15.02
CA GLN A 471 12.54 -20.67 15.08
C GLN A 471 13.83 -20.02 14.55
N ALA A 472 13.76 -18.78 14.05
CA ALA A 472 14.91 -18.12 13.47
C ALA A 472 15.87 -17.61 14.56
N PRO A 473 17.18 -17.54 14.26
CA PRO A 473 18.12 -16.84 15.12
C PRO A 473 17.78 -15.34 15.22
N THR A 474 18.34 -14.67 16.23
CA THR A 474 18.22 -13.20 16.38
C THR A 474 18.74 -12.45 15.14
N GLU A 475 19.87 -12.90 14.61
CA GLU A 475 20.42 -12.43 13.33
C GLU A 475 19.73 -13.19 12.18
N ILE A 476 18.60 -12.67 11.70
CA ILE A 476 17.89 -13.25 10.56
C ILE A 476 18.68 -13.02 9.28
N ILE A 477 19.03 -11.76 9.03
CA ILE A 477 19.80 -11.35 7.85
C ILE A 477 21.28 -11.36 8.22
N PRO A 478 22.13 -12.19 7.60
CA PRO A 478 23.55 -12.24 7.95
C PRO A 478 24.22 -10.85 7.92
N ASP A 479 25.04 -10.53 8.91
CA ASP A 479 25.69 -9.20 9.04
C ASP A 479 26.60 -8.87 7.83
N SER A 480 27.17 -9.89 7.19
CA SER A 480 27.91 -9.78 5.93
C SER A 480 27.08 -9.18 4.79
N ILE A 481 25.77 -9.46 4.74
CA ILE A 481 24.85 -8.86 3.75
C ILE A 481 24.65 -7.37 4.02
N LEU A 482 24.63 -6.97 5.29
CA LEU A 482 24.38 -5.60 5.72
C LEU A 482 25.59 -4.68 5.56
N THR A 483 26.79 -5.24 5.68
CA THR A 483 28.05 -4.47 5.70
C THR A 483 28.75 -4.45 4.34
N LYS A 484 28.47 -5.39 3.45
CA LYS A 484 29.09 -5.42 2.12
C LYS A 484 28.58 -4.29 1.21
N ALA A 485 29.46 -3.85 0.32
CA ALA A 485 29.09 -2.88 -0.71
C ALA A 485 28.03 -3.48 -1.65
N PRO A 486 26.99 -2.71 -2.01
CA PRO A 486 25.96 -3.19 -2.92
C PRO A 486 26.54 -3.41 -4.33
N SER A 487 26.17 -4.54 -4.93
CA SER A 487 26.68 -5.00 -6.22
C SER A 487 25.74 -5.99 -6.89
N ALA A 488 25.71 -5.98 -8.22
CA ALA A 488 25.03 -6.98 -9.06
C ALA A 488 25.91 -8.18 -9.45
N GLU A 489 27.21 -8.14 -9.13
CA GLU A 489 28.22 -9.19 -9.45
C GLU A 489 28.15 -9.67 -10.91
N LEU A 490 28.01 -8.74 -11.87
CA LEU A 490 27.94 -9.03 -13.31
C LEU A 490 29.32 -9.06 -13.98
N ARG A 491 30.32 -8.47 -13.31
CA ARG A 491 31.75 -8.50 -13.70
C ARG A 491 32.63 -8.50 -12.45
N PRO A 492 33.93 -8.85 -12.56
CA PRO A 492 34.85 -8.85 -11.42
C PRO A 492 34.91 -7.50 -10.71
N ASP A 493 34.91 -7.53 -9.37
CA ASP A 493 35.06 -6.39 -8.46
C ASP A 493 34.04 -5.24 -8.65
N GLN A 494 32.89 -5.52 -9.26
CA GLN A 494 31.84 -4.52 -9.50
C GLN A 494 31.23 -4.01 -8.19
N VAL A 495 31.01 -2.69 -8.10
CA VAL A 495 30.17 -2.06 -7.07
C VAL A 495 29.23 -1.02 -7.70
N ASP A 496 28.09 -0.75 -7.08
CA ASP A 496 27.11 0.21 -7.62
C ASP A 496 27.68 1.63 -7.74
N GLN A 497 28.60 2.00 -6.84
CA GLN A 497 29.28 3.28 -6.81
C GLN A 497 30.18 3.53 -8.04
N ASP A 498 30.47 2.49 -8.85
CA ASP A 498 31.12 2.66 -10.15
C ASP A 498 30.26 3.52 -11.10
N SER A 499 28.93 3.44 -10.96
CA SER A 499 27.96 4.06 -11.86
C SER A 499 27.08 5.11 -11.18
N LEU A 500 26.84 4.99 -9.88
CA LEU A 500 25.92 5.82 -9.11
C LEU A 500 26.65 6.64 -8.03
N PRO A 501 26.10 7.79 -7.60
CA PRO A 501 26.55 8.40 -6.35
C PRO A 501 26.18 7.51 -5.15
N ASP A 502 26.74 7.82 -3.97
CA ASP A 502 26.34 7.16 -2.72
C ASP A 502 24.82 7.20 -2.53
N TYR A 503 24.24 6.11 -2.04
CA TYR A 503 22.79 5.97 -1.91
C TYR A 503 22.16 7.01 -0.98
N ALA A 504 22.85 7.48 0.07
CA ALA A 504 22.33 8.54 0.92
C ALA A 504 22.17 9.86 0.16
N VAL A 505 23.11 10.17 -0.75
CA VAL A 505 23.04 11.35 -1.62
C VAL A 505 22.01 11.14 -2.73
N LEU A 506 22.00 9.96 -3.35
CA LEU A 506 21.06 9.62 -4.40
C LEU A 506 19.61 9.74 -3.91
N ASP A 507 19.30 9.08 -2.79
CA ASP A 507 17.94 9.00 -2.26
C ASP A 507 17.43 10.37 -1.82
N ASP A 508 18.26 11.23 -1.21
CA ASP A 508 17.84 12.60 -0.86
C ASP A 508 17.51 13.43 -2.12
N ILE A 509 18.31 13.30 -3.19
CA ILE A 509 17.99 13.95 -4.48
C ILE A 509 16.68 13.39 -5.05
N LEU A 510 16.49 12.07 -5.03
CA LEU A 510 15.29 11.42 -5.57
C LEU A 510 14.02 11.82 -4.81
N VAL A 511 14.04 11.84 -3.47
CA VAL A 511 12.91 12.30 -2.65
C VAL A 511 12.54 13.74 -2.99
N ARG A 512 13.55 14.63 -3.10
CA ARG A 512 13.31 16.03 -3.45
C ARG A 512 12.73 16.20 -4.84
N LEU A 513 13.23 15.43 -5.80
CA LEU A 513 12.82 15.50 -7.20
C LEU A 513 11.42 14.90 -7.42
N ILE A 514 11.19 13.69 -6.92
CA ILE A 514 10.03 12.85 -7.26
C ILE A 514 8.86 13.17 -6.33
N GLU A 515 9.10 13.22 -5.02
CA GLU A 515 8.04 13.35 -4.02
C GLU A 515 7.74 14.83 -3.74
N LYS A 516 8.79 15.66 -3.57
CA LYS A 516 8.63 17.09 -3.24
C LYS A 516 8.55 18.02 -4.45
N HIS A 517 8.76 17.52 -5.67
CA HIS A 517 8.81 18.32 -6.90
C HIS A 517 9.73 19.55 -6.85
N GLN A 518 10.81 19.47 -6.09
CA GLN A 518 11.74 20.58 -5.98
C GLN A 518 12.43 20.81 -7.33
N SER A 519 12.50 22.08 -7.72
CA SER A 519 13.25 22.52 -8.88
C SER A 519 14.74 22.29 -8.68
N ARG A 520 15.49 22.26 -9.80
CA ARG A 520 16.96 22.22 -9.78
C ARG A 520 17.57 23.24 -8.82
N LYS A 521 17.05 24.47 -8.81
CA LYS A 521 17.55 25.55 -7.97
C LYS A 521 17.39 25.23 -6.48
N GLU A 522 16.26 24.66 -6.09
CA GLU A 522 15.97 24.29 -4.71
C GLU A 522 16.85 23.12 -4.24
N ILE A 523 17.09 22.13 -5.12
CA ILE A 523 17.96 20.99 -4.79
C ILE A 523 19.42 21.43 -4.62
N LEU A 524 19.92 22.34 -5.47
CA LEU A 524 21.25 22.94 -5.30
C LEU A 524 21.35 23.76 -4.01
N ALA A 525 20.31 24.53 -3.68
CA ALA A 525 20.26 25.29 -2.44
C ALA A 525 20.25 24.38 -1.19
N ALA A 526 19.84 23.12 -1.33
CA ALA A 526 19.91 22.13 -0.26
C ALA A 526 21.31 21.53 -0.05
N GLY A 527 22.31 21.92 -0.86
CA GLY A 527 23.71 21.54 -0.67
C GLY A 527 24.25 20.49 -1.64
N HIS A 528 23.46 20.03 -2.61
CA HIS A 528 23.91 19.07 -3.63
C HIS A 528 24.78 19.74 -4.69
N SER A 529 25.79 19.02 -5.19
CA SER A 529 26.62 19.51 -6.29
C SER A 529 25.87 19.47 -7.63
N SER A 530 26.16 20.43 -8.51
CA SER A 530 25.54 20.46 -9.84
C SER A 530 25.86 19.23 -10.67
N GLU A 531 27.09 18.73 -10.57
CA GLU A 531 27.55 17.55 -11.31
C GLU A 531 26.75 16.29 -10.94
N VAL A 532 26.56 16.03 -9.65
CA VAL A 532 25.80 14.86 -9.18
C VAL A 532 24.33 15.00 -9.56
N LEU A 533 23.75 16.19 -9.37
CA LEU A 533 22.35 16.46 -9.74
C LEU A 533 22.11 16.27 -11.24
N ASP A 534 23.00 16.79 -12.10
CA ASP A 534 22.92 16.62 -13.56
C ASP A 534 22.96 15.15 -13.97
N LYS A 535 23.85 14.38 -13.35
CA LYS A 535 23.96 12.94 -13.59
C LYS A 535 22.66 12.22 -13.21
N VAL A 536 22.13 12.48 -12.01
CA VAL A 536 20.89 11.85 -11.51
C VAL A 536 19.68 12.21 -12.38
N LEU A 537 19.48 13.49 -12.71
CA LEU A 537 18.40 13.93 -13.59
C LEU A 537 18.46 13.24 -14.96
N GLY A 538 19.67 13.13 -15.52
CA GLY A 538 19.89 12.44 -16.80
C GLY A 538 19.53 10.95 -16.73
N LEU A 539 19.89 10.27 -15.64
CA LEU A 539 19.55 8.87 -15.41
C LEU A 539 18.03 8.67 -15.25
N VAL A 540 17.40 9.47 -14.38
CA VAL A 540 15.95 9.41 -14.14
C VAL A 540 15.16 9.57 -15.43
N ARG A 541 15.53 10.54 -16.26
CA ARG A 541 14.86 10.77 -17.55
C ARG A 541 15.00 9.57 -18.50
N ARG A 542 16.21 9.01 -18.64
CA ARG A 542 16.46 7.88 -19.56
C ARG A 542 15.79 6.60 -19.09
N ALA A 543 15.51 6.45 -17.79
CA ALA A 543 14.94 5.25 -17.22
C ALA A 543 13.41 5.10 -17.38
N GLU A 544 12.72 6.11 -17.92
CA GLU A 544 11.24 6.10 -18.03
C GLU A 544 10.71 4.90 -18.82
N PHE A 545 11.36 4.53 -19.93
CA PHE A 545 10.93 3.37 -20.73
C PHE A 545 11.09 2.03 -20.00
N LYS A 546 12.04 1.93 -19.06
CA LYS A 546 12.21 0.74 -18.21
C LYS A 546 11.07 0.69 -17.19
N ARG A 547 10.82 1.79 -16.47
CA ARG A 547 9.77 1.88 -15.43
C ARG A 547 8.37 1.56 -15.95
N LYS A 548 8.03 1.96 -17.17
CA LYS A 548 6.73 1.62 -17.78
C LYS A 548 6.53 0.12 -18.03
N GLN A 549 7.56 -0.70 -17.90
CA GLN A 549 7.53 -2.15 -18.04
C GLN A 549 7.84 -2.89 -16.74
N ALA A 550 7.98 -2.16 -15.62
CA ALA A 550 8.18 -2.76 -14.31
C ALA A 550 6.92 -3.51 -13.87
N ALA A 551 7.11 -4.57 -13.08
CA ALA A 551 6.01 -5.22 -12.37
C ALA A 551 5.29 -4.21 -11.44
N PRO A 552 4.02 -4.46 -11.09
CA PRO A 552 3.34 -3.67 -10.06
C PRO A 552 4.17 -3.62 -8.76
N GLY A 553 4.28 -2.45 -8.17
CA GLY A 553 5.03 -2.21 -6.94
C GLY A 553 4.11 -1.88 -5.78
N LEU A 554 4.43 -2.36 -4.58
CA LEU A 554 3.69 -1.98 -3.37
C LEU A 554 4.04 -0.53 -3.00
N LYS A 555 3.06 0.37 -3.07
CA LYS A 555 3.22 1.79 -2.77
C LYS A 555 3.21 2.03 -1.26
N VAL A 556 4.26 2.70 -0.78
CA VAL A 556 4.44 3.07 0.64
C VAL A 556 4.96 4.49 0.83
N SER A 557 5.35 5.18 -0.23
CA SER A 557 5.74 6.59 -0.23
C SER A 557 4.60 7.49 -0.72
N ASP A 558 4.79 8.81 -0.65
CA ASP A 558 3.84 9.78 -1.22
C ASP A 558 3.68 9.61 -2.74
N ARG A 559 4.72 9.16 -3.44
CA ARG A 559 4.68 8.96 -4.89
C ARG A 559 5.48 7.75 -5.34
N ALA A 560 4.75 6.72 -5.78
CA ALA A 560 5.32 5.52 -6.36
C ALA A 560 5.43 5.61 -7.88
N PHE A 561 6.39 4.87 -8.45
CA PHE A 561 6.42 4.64 -9.89
C PHE A 561 5.25 3.76 -10.33
N GLY A 562 4.61 4.09 -11.45
CA GLY A 562 3.38 3.44 -11.91
C GLY A 562 2.23 4.44 -12.00
N THR A 563 1.16 4.21 -11.24
CA THR A 563 -0.07 5.01 -11.21
C THR A 563 0.20 6.47 -10.78
N GLY A 564 1.02 6.67 -9.74
CA GLY A 564 1.40 7.98 -9.20
C GLY A 564 2.48 8.74 -9.99
N TRP A 565 3.15 8.10 -10.97
CA TRP A 565 4.21 8.71 -11.78
C TRP A 565 3.87 8.67 -13.28
N ARG A 566 3.36 9.80 -13.77
CA ARG A 566 2.83 9.93 -15.14
C ARG A 566 3.74 10.79 -16.02
N MET A 567 4.90 10.25 -16.41
CA MET A 567 5.84 10.91 -17.31
C MET A 567 5.83 10.35 -18.74
N PRO A 568 6.06 11.19 -19.77
CA PRO A 568 6.18 10.73 -21.15
C PRO A 568 7.52 10.02 -21.40
N ILE A 569 7.49 8.86 -22.06
CA ILE A 569 8.72 8.17 -22.51
C ILE A 569 9.41 8.97 -23.62
N ALA A 570 8.66 9.36 -24.66
CA ALA A 570 9.17 10.08 -25.82
C ALA A 570 9.28 11.57 -25.52
N CYS A 571 10.25 11.95 -24.67
CA CYS A 571 10.41 13.31 -24.18
C CYS A 571 11.85 13.81 -24.36
N ARG A 572 12.01 15.10 -24.70
CA ARG A 572 13.31 15.79 -24.79
C ARG A 572 13.47 16.93 -23.77
N TRP A 573 12.49 17.10 -22.89
CA TRP A 573 12.55 18.08 -21.82
C TRP A 573 13.59 17.68 -20.77
N GLY A 574 14.34 18.65 -20.25
CA GLY A 574 15.27 18.47 -19.12
C GLY A 574 16.56 19.24 -19.26
#